data_AF-A0A3R7C6I3-F1
#
_entry.id   AF-A0A3R7C6I3-F1
#
_cell.length_a   1.000
_cell.length_b   1.000
_cell.length_c   1.000
_cell.angle_alpha   90.00
_cell.angle_beta   90.00
_cell.angle_gamma   90.00
#
_symmetry.space_group_name_H-M   'P 1'
#
loop_
_entity.id
_entity.type
_entity.pdbx_description
1 polymer ?
#
loop_
_entity_poly.entity_id
_entity_poly.type
_entity_poly.pdbx_seq_one_letter_code
_entity_poly.pdbx_strand_id
1 'polypeptide(L)' 'MSEDFVTIKIPKRLYMEIEKRVEESKGEFKDPQEYIEFVLNEVVSEEDEEEEYTPEEEEEIKRRLRQLGYI' A
#
# COMPACT_ATOMS: atom_id res chain seq x y z
N MET A 1 -8.46 1.48 18.55
CA MET A 1 -9.60 1.73 17.63
C MET A 1 -10.07 0.37 17.19
N SER A 2 -11.37 0.09 17.19
CA SER A 2 -11.88 -1.14 16.58
C SER A 2 -11.87 -0.92 15.07
N GLU A 3 -11.08 -1.71 14.34
CA GLU A 3 -11.14 -1.70 12.88
C GLU A 3 -12.45 -2.35 12.41
N ASP A 4 -13.08 -1.71 11.44
CA ASP A 4 -14.28 -2.22 10.79
C ASP A 4 -13.86 -3.12 9.62
N PHE A 5 -14.29 -4.39 9.65
CA PHE A 5 -13.94 -5.36 8.62
C PHE A 5 -15.14 -5.65 7.70
N VAL A 6 -14.84 -5.84 6.41
CA VAL A 6 -15.80 -6.27 5.39
C VAL A 6 -15.51 -7.70 4.92
N THR A 7 -16.55 -8.44 4.54
CA THR A 7 -16.38 -9.80 3.97
C THR A 7 -16.49 -9.74 2.45
N ILE A 8 -15.45 -10.24 1.77
CA ILE A 8 -15.41 -10.37 0.32
C ILE A 8 -15.39 -11.84 -0.11
N LYS A 9 -15.86 -12.14 -1.31
CA LYS A 9 -15.75 -13.48 -1.90
C LYS A 9 -14.62 -13.50 -2.91
N ILE A 10 -13.69 -14.43 -2.74
CA ILE A 10 -12.61 -14.71 -3.69
C ILE A 10 -12.69 -16.16 -4.17
N PRO A 11 -12.19 -16.48 -5.38
CA PRO A 11 -12.10 -17.85 -5.85
C PRO A 11 -11.28 -18.71 -4.89
N LYS A 12 -11.75 -19.92 -4.56
CA LYS A 12 -11.05 -20.85 -3.65
C LYS A 12 -9.61 -21.15 -4.11
N ARG A 13 -9.39 -21.19 -5.44
CA ARG A 13 -8.05 -21.34 -6.02
C ARG A 13 -7.09 -20.24 -5.54
N LEU A 14 -7.54 -18.99 -5.58
CA LEU A 14 -6.73 -17.84 -5.18
C LEU A 14 -6.37 -17.92 -3.70
N TYR A 15 -7.35 -18.26 -2.85
CA TYR A 15 -7.13 -18.43 -1.42
C TYR A 15 -6.10 -19.52 -1.11
N MET A 16 -6.13 -20.66 -1.82
CA MET A 16 -5.13 -21.72 -1.64
C MET A 16 -3.72 -21.29 -2.06
N GLU A 17 -3.59 -20.47 -3.11
CA GLU A 17 -2.30 -19.89 -3.51
C GLU A 17 -1.78 -18.90 -2.45
N ILE A 18 -2.67 -18.12 -1.82
CA ILE A 18 -2.35 -17.22 -0.71
C ILE A 18 -1.88 -18.00 0.53
N GLU A 19 -2.61 -19.03 0.95
CA GLU A 19 -2.22 -19.87 2.10
C GLU A 19 -0.82 -20.45 1.92
N LYS A 20 -0.55 -20.99 0.73
CA LYS A 20 0.78 -21.52 0.41
C LYS A 20 1.86 -20.45 0.53
N ARG A 21 1.58 -19.22 0.07
CA ARG A 21 2.54 -18.12 0.13
C ARG A 21 2.80 -17.65 1.56
N VAL A 22 1.78 -17.65 2.41
CA VAL A 22 1.92 -17.38 3.85
C VAL A 22 2.80 -18.44 4.52
N GLU A 23 2.59 -19.72 4.23
CA GLU A 23 3.45 -20.80 4.75
C GLU A 23 4.91 -20.67 4.28
N GLU A 24 5.12 -20.33 3.00
CA GLU A 24 6.44 -20.12 2.40
C GLU A 24 7.16 -18.87 2.93
N SER A 25 6.42 -17.90 3.46
CA SER A 25 6.96 -16.64 4.01
C SER A 25 7.74 -16.81 5.33
N LYS A 26 7.76 -18.04 5.90
CA LYS A 26 8.49 -18.38 7.13
C LYS A 26 8.16 -17.48 8.33
N GLY A 27 6.90 -17.06 8.43
CA GLY A 27 6.38 -16.27 9.55
C GLY A 27 6.48 -14.76 9.36
N GLU A 28 6.74 -14.28 8.15
CA GLU A 28 6.55 -12.87 7.79
C GLU A 28 5.08 -12.45 7.93
N PHE A 29 4.16 -13.36 7.61
CA PHE A 29 2.72 -13.20 7.82
C PHE A 29 2.20 -14.24 8.82
N LYS A 30 1.34 -13.81 9.75
CA LYS A 30 0.71 -14.67 10.76
C LYS A 30 -0.41 -15.51 10.17
N ASP A 31 -1.14 -14.96 9.20
CA ASP A 31 -2.29 -15.59 8.59
C ASP A 31 -2.60 -14.98 7.19
N PRO A 32 -3.50 -15.60 6.40
CA PRO A 32 -3.89 -15.10 5.09
C PRO A 32 -4.49 -13.68 5.09
N GLN A 33 -5.14 -13.26 6.17
CA GLN A 33 -5.74 -11.93 6.25
C GLN A 33 -4.65 -10.85 6.26
N GLU A 34 -3.59 -11.03 7.06
CA GLU A 34 -2.45 -10.10 7.11
C GLU A 34 -1.75 -9.97 5.75
N TYR A 35 -1.61 -11.08 5.02
CA TYR A 35 -1.06 -11.07 3.68
C TYR A 35 -1.95 -10.31 2.68
N ILE A 36 -3.26 -10.58 2.71
CA ILE A 36 -4.22 -9.92 1.82
C ILE A 36 -4.25 -8.42 2.10
N GLU A 37 -4.27 -8.03 3.37
CA GLU A 37 -4.25 -6.64 3.79
C GLU A 37 -2.99 -5.93 3.33
N PHE A 38 -1.81 -6.53 3.52
CA PHE A 38 -0.54 -5.98 3.04
C PHE A 38 -0.58 -5.74 1.52
N VAL A 39 -0.97 -6.75 0.74
CA VAL A 39 -1.00 -6.63 -0.73
C VAL A 39 -2.02 -5.59 -1.20
N LEU A 40 -3.21 -5.55 -0.59
CA LEU A 40 -4.22 -4.57 -0.96
C LEU A 40 -3.79 -3.15 -0.57
N ASN A 41 -3.15 -2.97 0.59
CA ASN A 41 -2.63 -1.67 1.00
C ASN A 41 -1.55 -1.18 0.04
N GLU A 42 -0.59 -2.01 -0.37
CA GLU A 42 0.44 -1.60 -1.35
C GLU A 42 -0.21 -1.21 -2.68
N VAL A 43 -1.17 -2.01 -3.18
CA VAL A 43 -1.84 -1.73 -4.47
C VAL A 43 -2.69 -0.47 -4.42
N VAL A 44 -3.41 -0.23 -3.33
CA VAL A 44 -4.26 0.97 -3.17
C VAL A 44 -3.39 2.20 -2.85
N SER A 45 -2.35 2.04 -2.03
CA SER A 45 -1.44 3.14 -1.70
C SER A 45 -0.57 3.55 -2.88
N GLU A 46 -0.22 2.64 -3.80
CA GLU A 46 0.42 3.01 -5.07
C GLU A 46 -0.53 3.89 -5.94
N GLU A 47 -1.86 3.72 -5.84
CA GLU A 47 -2.81 4.62 -6.50
C GLU A 47 -2.92 5.99 -5.78
N ASP A 48 -2.65 6.05 -4.46
CA ASP A 48 -2.63 7.29 -3.67
C ASP A 48 -1.26 8.00 -3.70
N GLU A 49 -0.14 7.29 -3.95
CA GLU A 49 1.20 7.88 -4.14
C GLU A 49 1.41 8.49 -5.54
N GLU A 50 0.44 8.32 -6.46
CA GLU A 50 0.20 9.26 -7.57
C GLU A 50 -0.55 10.53 -7.10
N GLU A 51 -0.37 10.97 -5.84
CA GLU A 51 -0.40 12.39 -5.53
C GLU A 51 0.76 13.08 -6.28
N GLU A 52 0.58 13.26 -7.61
CA GLU A 52 1.19 14.34 -8.36
C GLU A 52 1.02 15.59 -7.50
N TYR A 53 2.13 16.12 -6.95
CA TYR A 53 2.11 17.38 -6.20
C TYR A 53 1.18 18.34 -6.92
N THR A 54 0.20 18.89 -6.20
CA THR A 54 -0.65 19.91 -6.79
C THR A 54 0.25 21.03 -7.34
N PRO A 55 -0.14 21.74 -8.40
CA PRO A 55 0.69 22.81 -8.97
C PRO A 55 1.18 23.83 -7.92
N GLU A 56 0.42 24.01 -6.84
CA GLU A 56 0.77 24.86 -5.69
C GLU A 56 1.89 24.25 -4.82
N GLU A 57 1.86 22.95 -4.57
CA GLU A 57 2.90 22.22 -3.83
C GLU A 57 4.21 22.15 -4.63
N GLU A 58 4.13 21.95 -5.95
CA GLU A 58 5.32 22.05 -6.81
C GLU A 58 5.96 23.43 -6.75
N GLU A 59 5.17 24.51 -6.77
CA GLU A 59 5.69 25.88 -6.66
C GLU A 59 6.34 26.13 -5.30
N GLU A 60 5.74 25.62 -4.22
CA GLU A 60 6.28 25.70 -2.86
C GLU A 60 7.63 24.97 -2.76
N ILE A 61 7.74 23.77 -3.35
CA ILE A 61 8.98 23.00 -3.43
C ILE A 61 10.02 23.75 -4.28
N LYS A 62 9.64 24.28 -5.45
CA LYS A 62 10.53 25.10 -6.30
C LYS A 62 11.03 26.35 -5.56
N ARG A 63 10.17 27.01 -4.76
CA ARG A 63 10.56 28.16 -3.92
C ARG A 63 11.60 27.75 -2.87
N ARG A 64 11.37 26.65 -2.16
CA ARG A 64 12.29 26.13 -1.13
C ARG A 64 13.63 25.71 -1.72
N LEU A 65 13.62 25.00 -2.86
CA LEU A 65 14.84 24.58 -3.56
C LEU A 65 15.69 25.77 -4.02
N ARG A 66 15.06 26.85 -4.51
CA ARG A 66 15.78 28.11 -4.84
C ARG A 66 16.39 28.78 -3.62
N GLN A 67 15.68 28.80 -2.49
CA GLN A 67 16.21 29.38 -1.25
C GLN A 67 17.42 28.60 -0.71
N LEU A 68 17.42 27.28 -0.92
CA LEU A 68 18.50 26.39 -0.53
C LEU A 68 19.63 26.31 -1.57
N GLY A 69 19.48 26.95 -2.74
CA GLY A 69 20.52 27.03 -3.78
C GLY A 69 20.69 25.75 -4.62
N TYR A 70 19.68 24.87 -4.63
CA TYR A 70 19.69 23.65 -5.45
C TYR A 70 19.26 23.92 -6.91
N ILE A 71 18.61 25.06 -7.18
CA ILE A 71 18.15 25.56 -8.50
C ILE A 71 18.37 27.08 -8.53
#